data_AF-A0A6J6KAK2-F1
#
_entry.id   AF-A0A6J6KAK2-F1
#
_cell.length_a   1.000
_cell.length_b   1.000
_cell.length_c   1.000
_cell.angle_alpha   90.00
_cell.angle_beta   90.00
_cell.angle_gamma   90.00
#
_symmetry.space_group_name_H-M   'P 1'
#
loop_
_entity.id
_entity.type
_entity.pdbx_description
1 polymer ?
#
loop_
_entity_poly.entity_id
_entity_poly.type
_entity_poly.pdbx_seq_one_letter_code
_entity_poly.pdbx_strand_id
1 'polypeptide(L)'
;MASFAQWLRPALTVPKTSWSAGDSNWKVSPKTFFVLILGLWLFGTGEALLIDASIGQSPWTVLADGLAKTLGMTIGQTTFLTSVIVLLLWIPLKRRPGLGTVMNILVIAVAIDVMIPILPSPENVVAQTVQVLFGILLTGIASALYITCNVGPGPRDGLMTGLNERTGVRVGRVRTGIEVVVLTIGWLLGGVVGIGTLLFALLIGQSVAIAFGLVERISPHTS
;
A
#
# COMPACT_ATOMS: atom_id res chain seq x y z
N MET A 1 23.06 2.10 24.89
CA MET A 1 22.44 1.20 23.90
C MET A 1 20.93 1.41 23.98
N ALA A 2 20.29 1.83 22.89
CA ALA A 2 18.83 1.98 22.89
C ALA A 2 18.18 0.60 23.08
N SER A 3 17.17 0.50 23.95
CA SER A 3 16.42 -0.74 24.17
C SER A 3 15.71 -1.18 22.88
N PHE A 4 15.59 -2.48 22.61
CA PHE A 4 14.81 -3.00 21.48
C PHE A 4 13.38 -2.43 21.44
N ALA A 5 12.79 -2.16 22.61
CA ALA A 5 11.49 -1.50 22.74
C ALA A 5 11.48 -0.02 22.30
N GLN A 6 12.61 0.70 22.42
CA GLN A 6 12.75 2.02 21.80
C GLN A 6 12.76 1.90 20.27
N TRP A 7 13.31 0.81 19.73
CA TRP A 7 13.40 0.59 18.28
C TRP A 7 12.03 0.39 17.61
N LEU A 8 11.04 -0.12 18.33
CA LEU A 8 9.67 -0.34 17.83
C LEU A 8 8.72 0.83 18.09
N ARG A 9 9.19 1.99 18.56
CA ARG A 9 8.32 3.15 18.78
C ARG A 9 7.73 3.67 17.46
N PRO A 10 6.38 3.81 17.35
CA PRO A 10 5.73 4.35 16.16
C PRO A 10 6.15 5.80 15.87
N ALA A 11 6.41 6.13 14.61
CA ALA A 11 6.64 7.51 14.20
C ALA A 11 5.32 8.31 14.16
N LEU A 12 5.36 9.57 14.62
CA LEU A 12 4.20 10.47 14.62
C LEU A 12 3.98 11.18 13.27
N THR A 13 5.04 11.28 12.46
CA THR A 13 5.06 11.96 11.16
C THR A 13 5.87 11.15 10.16
N VAL A 14 5.66 11.39 8.86
CA VAL A 14 6.49 10.79 7.81
C VAL A 14 7.92 11.32 7.96
N PRO A 15 8.92 10.44 8.18
CA PRO A 15 10.30 10.87 8.38
C PRO A 15 10.92 11.34 7.07
N LYS A 16 11.83 12.30 7.14
CA LYS A 16 12.72 12.65 6.02
C LYS A 16 13.90 11.70 6.03
N THR A 17 14.17 11.05 4.90
CA THR A 17 15.25 10.07 4.76
C THR A 17 16.35 10.56 3.82
N SER A 18 17.54 9.94 3.90
CA SER A 18 18.66 10.26 2.99
C SER A 18 18.38 10.01 1.50
N TRP A 19 17.26 9.35 1.16
CA TRP A 19 16.83 9.06 -0.20
C TRP A 19 15.54 9.79 -0.59
N SER A 20 15.03 10.71 0.24
CA SER A 20 13.89 11.54 -0.14
C SER A 20 14.24 12.37 -1.36
N ALA A 21 13.37 12.38 -2.37
CA ALA A 21 13.47 13.33 -3.46
C ALA A 21 13.30 14.77 -2.92
N GLY A 22 14.00 15.71 -3.55
CA GLY A 22 13.85 17.15 -3.29
C GLY A 22 12.58 17.71 -3.93
N ASP A 23 12.64 18.90 -4.52
CA ASP A 23 11.44 19.63 -4.97
C ASP A 23 10.75 19.08 -6.23
N SER A 24 11.23 17.97 -6.80
CA SER A 24 10.69 17.39 -8.04
C SER A 24 10.15 15.99 -7.85
N ASN A 25 8.86 15.80 -8.16
CA ASN A 25 8.22 14.48 -8.19
C ASN A 25 8.64 13.60 -9.37
N TRP A 26 9.47 14.10 -10.29
CA TRP A 26 9.88 13.40 -11.51
C TRP A 26 11.39 13.17 -11.62
N LYS A 27 12.20 14.03 -11.00
CA LYS A 27 13.67 13.89 -10.98
C LYS A 27 14.10 13.19 -9.70
N VAL A 28 14.50 11.92 -9.83
CA VAL A 28 14.89 11.08 -8.69
C VAL A 28 16.35 10.66 -8.80
N SER A 29 17.04 10.56 -7.66
CA SER A 29 18.38 9.99 -7.63
C SER A 29 18.31 8.47 -7.91
N PRO A 30 19.38 7.83 -8.41
CA PRO A 30 19.42 6.37 -8.57
C PRO A 30 19.12 5.62 -7.26
N LYS A 31 19.57 6.15 -6.12
CA LYS A 31 19.29 5.60 -4.80
C LYS A 31 17.79 5.67 -4.46
N THR A 32 17.17 6.82 -4.67
CA THR A 32 15.71 7.02 -4.46
C THR A 32 14.90 6.09 -5.35
N PHE A 33 15.29 5.97 -6.63
CA PHE A 33 14.62 5.10 -7.58
C PHE A 33 14.71 3.63 -7.16
N PHE A 34 15.89 3.17 -6.76
CA PHE A 34 16.07 1.81 -6.27
C PHE A 34 15.20 1.51 -5.04
N VAL A 35 15.19 2.40 -4.03
CA VAL A 35 14.36 2.24 -2.83
C VAL A 35 12.87 2.28 -3.16
N LEU A 36 12.47 3.14 -4.11
CA LEU A 36 11.09 3.19 -4.61
C LEU A 36 10.68 1.84 -5.22
N ILE A 37 11.44 1.32 -6.18
CA ILE A 37 11.10 0.05 -6.85
C ILE A 37 11.10 -1.11 -5.85
N LEU A 38 12.09 -1.17 -4.95
CA LEU A 38 12.15 -2.19 -3.91
C LEU A 38 10.93 -2.11 -2.98
N GLY A 39 10.59 -0.92 -2.50
CA GLY A 39 9.42 -0.71 -1.65
C GLY A 39 8.13 -1.12 -2.35
N LEU A 40 7.94 -0.75 -3.61
CA LEU A 40 6.75 -1.12 -4.38
C LEU A 40 6.67 -2.62 -4.68
N TRP A 41 7.79 -3.28 -4.97
CA TRP A 41 7.84 -4.73 -5.19
C TRP A 41 7.50 -5.51 -3.92
N LEU A 42 8.06 -5.09 -2.77
CA LEU A 42 7.73 -5.65 -1.47
C LEU A 42 6.26 -5.40 -1.11
N PHE A 43 5.69 -4.25 -1.50
CA PHE A 43 4.27 -3.97 -1.29
C PHE A 43 3.40 -4.97 -2.07
N GLY A 44 3.67 -5.17 -3.36
CA GLY A 44 2.95 -6.16 -4.16
C GLY A 44 3.12 -7.59 -3.64
N THR A 45 4.31 -7.93 -3.14
CA THR A 45 4.56 -9.22 -2.48
C THR A 45 3.74 -9.37 -1.20
N GLY A 46 3.64 -8.31 -0.39
CA GLY A 46 2.79 -8.27 0.80
C GLY A 46 1.33 -8.51 0.47
N GLU A 47 0.80 -7.83 -0.56
CA GLU A 47 -0.57 -8.08 -1.04
C GLU A 47 -0.76 -9.49 -1.58
N ALA A 48 0.20 -10.03 -2.34
CA ALA A 48 0.16 -11.42 -2.83
C ALA A 48 0.09 -12.43 -1.68
N LEU A 49 0.84 -12.23 -0.59
CA LEU A 49 0.74 -13.07 0.62
C LEU A 49 -0.66 -13.06 1.22
N LEU A 50 -1.32 -11.90 1.28
CA LEU A 50 -2.70 -11.79 1.77
C LEU A 50 -3.70 -12.51 0.84
N ILE A 51 -3.50 -12.39 -0.47
CA ILE A 51 -4.34 -13.05 -1.48
C ILE A 51 -4.26 -14.57 -1.31
N ASP A 52 -3.05 -15.13 -1.28
CA ASP A 52 -2.82 -16.57 -1.20
C ASP A 52 -3.28 -17.18 0.13
N ALA A 53 -3.21 -16.43 1.22
CA ALA A 53 -3.69 -16.89 2.51
C ALA A 53 -5.21 -17.17 2.53
N SER A 54 -5.98 -16.69 1.55
CA SER A 54 -7.39 -17.04 1.29
C SER A 54 -8.38 -16.79 2.45
N ILE A 55 -7.97 -16.12 3.52
CA ILE A 55 -8.81 -15.80 4.70
C ILE A 55 -9.20 -14.32 4.79
N GLY A 56 -8.94 -13.54 3.74
CA GLY A 56 -9.28 -12.13 3.62
C GLY A 56 -8.12 -11.27 3.12
N GLN A 57 -8.46 -10.19 2.40
CA GLN A 57 -7.51 -9.30 1.70
C GLN A 57 -7.66 -7.85 2.17
N SER A 58 -6.75 -6.96 1.75
CA SER A 58 -6.89 -5.51 1.99
C SER A 58 -8.10 -4.93 1.24
N PRO A 59 -8.75 -3.85 1.72
CA PRO A 59 -9.99 -3.31 1.11
C PRO A 59 -9.92 -3.06 -0.40
N TRP A 60 -8.79 -2.57 -0.88
CA TRP A 60 -8.60 -2.30 -2.31
C TRP A 60 -8.30 -3.56 -3.11
N THR A 61 -7.67 -4.55 -2.49
CA THR A 61 -7.42 -5.85 -3.12
C THR A 61 -8.71 -6.67 -3.17
N VAL A 62 -9.62 -6.51 -2.21
CA VAL A 62 -11.00 -7.05 -2.31
C VAL A 62 -11.72 -6.49 -3.54
N LEU A 63 -11.57 -5.19 -3.82
CA LEU A 63 -12.11 -4.59 -5.05
C LEU A 63 -11.46 -5.18 -6.31
N ALA A 64 -10.13 -5.28 -6.34
CA ALA A 64 -9.41 -5.85 -7.47
C ALA A 64 -9.81 -7.32 -7.70
N ASP A 65 -9.87 -8.13 -6.65
CA ASP A 65 -10.27 -9.54 -6.69
C ASP A 65 -11.71 -9.72 -7.19
N GLY A 66 -12.66 -8.91 -6.70
CA GLY A 66 -14.04 -8.93 -7.22
C GLY A 66 -14.12 -8.54 -8.70
N LEU A 67 -13.37 -7.52 -9.12
CA LEU A 67 -13.27 -7.14 -10.53
C LEU A 67 -12.61 -8.23 -11.36
N ALA A 68 -11.57 -8.91 -10.84
CA ALA A 68 -10.83 -9.96 -11.53
C ALA A 68 -11.76 -11.12 -11.87
N LYS A 69 -12.58 -11.55 -10.89
CA LYS A 69 -13.61 -12.57 -11.05
C LYS A 69 -14.70 -12.17 -12.05
N THR A 70 -15.10 -10.91 -12.06
CA THR A 70 -16.17 -10.40 -12.95
C THR A 70 -15.69 -10.23 -14.39
N LEU A 71 -14.44 -9.79 -14.59
CA LEU A 71 -13.89 -9.46 -15.91
C LEU A 71 -13.06 -10.59 -16.53
N GLY A 72 -12.77 -11.66 -15.80
CA GLY A 72 -11.89 -12.74 -16.27
C GLY A 72 -10.44 -12.30 -16.43
N MET A 73 -10.00 -11.33 -15.62
CA MET A 73 -8.65 -10.74 -15.65
C MET A 73 -7.83 -11.21 -14.43
N THR A 74 -6.51 -11.02 -14.47
CA THR A 74 -5.67 -11.28 -13.27
C THR A 74 -5.89 -10.21 -12.19
N ILE A 75 -5.51 -10.52 -10.95
CA ILE A 75 -5.61 -9.55 -9.84
C ILE A 75 -4.66 -8.38 -10.06
N GLY A 76 -3.47 -8.58 -10.62
CA GLY A 76 -2.57 -7.51 -11.01
C GLY A 76 -3.16 -6.59 -12.07
N GLN A 77 -3.78 -7.14 -13.11
CA GLN A 77 -4.47 -6.36 -14.15
C GLN A 77 -5.62 -5.51 -13.61
N THR A 78 -6.44 -6.06 -12.71
CA THR A 78 -7.56 -5.32 -12.10
C THR A 78 -7.09 -4.33 -11.05
N THR A 79 -5.97 -4.60 -10.38
CA THR A 79 -5.27 -3.62 -9.53
C THR A 79 -4.75 -2.44 -10.35
N PHE A 80 -4.16 -2.72 -11.52
CA PHE A 80 -3.75 -1.70 -12.49
C PHE A 80 -4.94 -0.86 -12.94
N LEU A 81 -6.02 -1.52 -13.40
CA LEU A 81 -7.24 -0.86 -13.87
C LEU A 81 -7.87 0.02 -12.79
N THR A 82 -8.02 -0.51 -11.58
CA THR A 82 -8.55 0.23 -10.43
C THR A 82 -7.70 1.47 -10.16
N SER A 83 -6.39 1.35 -10.24
CA SER A 83 -5.47 2.47 -10.00
C SER A 83 -5.57 3.54 -11.10
N VAL A 84 -5.74 3.14 -12.36
CA VAL A 84 -6.01 4.06 -13.48
C VAL A 84 -7.33 4.80 -13.26
N ILE A 85 -8.40 4.10 -12.87
CA ILE A 85 -9.70 4.73 -12.55
C ILE A 85 -9.55 5.75 -11.43
N VAL A 86 -8.81 5.40 -10.37
CA VAL A 86 -8.54 6.33 -9.26
C VAL A 86 -7.76 7.55 -9.73
N LEU A 87 -6.80 7.41 -10.65
CA LEU A 87 -6.13 8.56 -11.26
C LEU A 87 -7.05 9.43 -12.10
N LEU A 88 -8.05 8.85 -12.79
CA LEU A 88 -9.03 9.66 -13.51
C LEU A 88 -9.87 10.50 -12.52
N LEU A 89 -10.15 9.99 -11.33
CA LEU A 89 -10.81 10.76 -10.26
C LEU A 89 -9.94 11.92 -9.74
N TRP A 90 -8.63 11.97 -10.04
CA TRP A 90 -7.79 13.11 -9.70
C TRP A 90 -7.99 14.32 -10.60
N ILE A 91 -8.51 14.14 -11.83
CA ILE A 91 -8.76 15.23 -12.78
C ILE A 91 -9.64 16.33 -12.15
N PRO A 92 -10.82 16.04 -11.56
CA PRO A 92 -11.60 17.07 -10.87
C PRO A 92 -10.90 17.62 -9.62
N LEU A 93 -10.00 16.84 -9.00
CA LEU A 93 -9.23 17.24 -7.83
C LEU A 93 -8.02 18.12 -8.18
N LYS A 94 -7.69 18.30 -9.47
CA LYS A 94 -6.53 19.06 -9.97
C LYS A 94 -5.19 18.61 -9.36
N ARG A 95 -5.07 17.32 -9.04
CA ARG A 95 -3.83 16.72 -8.51
C ARG A 95 -2.93 16.27 -9.65
N ARG A 96 -1.63 16.52 -9.52
CA ARG A 96 -0.63 16.13 -10.52
C ARG A 96 0.05 14.82 -10.11
N PRO A 97 0.08 13.79 -10.96
CA PRO A 97 0.82 12.56 -10.69
C PRO A 97 2.33 12.84 -10.71
N GLY A 98 3.07 12.01 -9.96
CA GLY A 98 4.53 11.96 -9.98
C GLY A 98 5.05 10.62 -10.50
N LEU A 99 6.38 10.49 -10.57
CA LEU A 99 7.03 9.22 -10.92
C LEU A 99 6.64 8.12 -9.94
N GLY A 100 6.56 8.43 -8.64
CA GLY A 100 6.09 7.51 -7.61
C GLY A 100 4.69 6.98 -7.88
N THR A 101 3.79 7.84 -8.35
CA THR A 101 2.43 7.47 -8.70
C THR A 101 2.40 6.46 -9.85
N VAL A 102 3.15 6.73 -10.94
CA VAL A 102 3.19 5.84 -12.11
C VAL A 102 3.84 4.51 -11.76
N MET A 103 4.97 4.54 -11.05
CA MET A 103 5.67 3.33 -10.62
C MET A 103 4.81 2.51 -9.65
N ASN A 104 4.07 3.15 -8.74
CA ASN A 104 3.18 2.46 -7.81
C ASN A 104 2.15 1.60 -8.55
N ILE A 105 1.51 2.16 -9.58
CA ILE A 105 0.54 1.44 -10.40
C ILE A 105 1.16 0.25 -11.11
N LEU A 106 2.29 0.46 -11.78
CA LEU A 106 2.91 -0.55 -12.64
C LEU A 106 3.56 -1.66 -11.81
N VAL A 107 4.41 -1.28 -10.86
CA VAL A 107 5.25 -2.22 -10.12
C VAL A 107 4.40 -3.07 -9.17
N ILE A 108 3.41 -2.50 -8.49
CA ILE A 108 2.56 -3.29 -7.58
C ILE A 108 1.72 -4.29 -8.37
N ALA A 109 1.12 -3.87 -9.49
CA ALA A 109 0.33 -4.76 -10.34
C ALA A 109 1.17 -5.96 -10.85
N VAL A 110 2.37 -5.68 -11.37
CA VAL A 110 3.29 -6.72 -11.84
C VAL A 110 3.75 -7.61 -10.69
N ALA A 111 4.14 -7.03 -9.55
CA ALA A 111 4.62 -7.78 -8.40
C ALA A 111 3.53 -8.73 -7.85
N ILE A 112 2.26 -8.32 -7.85
CA ILE A 112 1.14 -9.21 -7.46
C ILE A 112 1.07 -10.42 -8.39
N ASP A 113 0.99 -10.20 -9.71
CA ASP A 113 0.84 -11.30 -10.68
C ASP A 113 2.07 -12.22 -10.72
N VAL A 114 3.27 -11.69 -10.47
CA VAL A 114 4.51 -12.48 -10.41
C VAL A 114 4.58 -13.29 -9.12
N MET A 115 4.19 -12.72 -7.97
CA MET A 115 4.39 -13.36 -6.68
C MET A 115 3.32 -14.37 -6.31
N ILE A 116 2.06 -14.17 -6.70
CA ILE A 116 0.97 -15.14 -6.45
C ILE A 116 1.38 -16.58 -6.81
N PRO A 117 1.85 -16.89 -8.04
CA PRO A 117 2.19 -18.28 -8.39
C PRO A 117 3.45 -18.83 -7.69
N ILE A 118 4.24 -17.99 -7.02
CA ILE A 118 5.51 -18.37 -6.36
C ILE A 118 5.29 -18.62 -4.86
N LEU A 119 4.30 -17.96 -4.27
CA LEU A 119 4.09 -17.98 -2.83
C LEU A 119 3.39 -19.28 -2.37
N PRO A 120 3.58 -19.67 -1.11
CA PRO A 120 2.86 -20.81 -0.56
C PRO A 120 1.38 -20.48 -0.37
N SER A 121 0.52 -21.46 -0.70
CA SER A 121 -0.92 -21.39 -0.48
C SER A 121 -1.32 -22.33 0.67
N PRO A 122 -1.32 -21.88 1.93
CA PRO A 122 -1.58 -22.72 3.09
C PRO A 122 -3.07 -23.11 3.21
N GLU A 123 -3.33 -24.35 3.59
CA GLU A 123 -4.68 -24.87 3.83
C GLU A 123 -5.11 -24.80 5.31
N ASN A 124 -4.14 -24.74 6.23
CA ASN A 124 -4.42 -24.68 7.67
C ASN A 124 -4.57 -23.22 8.13
N VAL A 125 -5.63 -22.95 8.90
CA VAL A 125 -5.95 -21.62 9.48
C VAL A 125 -4.78 -20.97 10.22
N VAL A 126 -3.96 -21.74 10.94
CA VAL A 126 -2.79 -21.22 11.64
C VAL A 126 -1.76 -20.68 10.66
N ALA A 127 -1.43 -21.45 9.61
CA ALA A 127 -0.47 -21.04 8.59
C ALA A 127 -1.00 -19.86 7.77
N GLN A 128 -2.30 -19.85 7.41
CA GLN A 128 -2.98 -18.73 6.77
C GLN A 128 -2.88 -17.46 7.61
N THR A 129 -3.14 -17.56 8.92
CA THR A 129 -3.06 -16.42 9.84
C THR A 129 -1.64 -15.88 9.95
N VAL A 130 -0.63 -16.75 10.06
CA VAL A 130 0.79 -16.36 10.07
C VAL A 130 1.16 -15.66 8.78
N GLN A 131 0.71 -16.17 7.64
CA GLN A 131 0.97 -15.57 6.33
C GLN A 131 0.32 -14.19 6.17
N VAL A 132 -0.92 -14.00 6.65
CA VAL A 132 -1.56 -12.68 6.70
C VAL A 132 -0.77 -11.71 7.57
N LEU A 133 -0.35 -12.12 8.77
CA LEU A 133 0.42 -11.25 9.67
C LEU A 133 1.76 -10.86 9.05
N PHE A 134 2.43 -11.80 8.38
CA PHE A 134 3.67 -11.52 7.66
C PHE A 134 3.44 -10.59 6.47
N GLY A 135 2.36 -10.79 5.71
CA GLY A 135 1.94 -9.90 4.64
C GLY A 135 1.68 -8.46 5.13
N ILE A 136 0.96 -8.29 6.25
CA ILE A 136 0.71 -6.97 6.86
C ILE A 136 2.01 -6.30 7.31
N LEU A 137 2.93 -7.06 7.90
CA LEU A 137 4.24 -6.56 8.31
C LEU A 137 5.04 -6.08 7.08
N LEU A 138 5.09 -6.91 6.04
CA LEU A 138 5.79 -6.61 4.80
C LEU A 138 5.22 -5.39 4.09
N THR A 139 3.89 -5.30 3.98
CA THR A 139 3.20 -4.15 3.39
C THR A 139 3.46 -2.87 4.18
N GLY A 140 3.57 -2.95 5.51
CA GLY A 140 3.94 -1.80 6.35
C GLY A 140 5.37 -1.32 6.11
N ILE A 141 6.34 -2.24 6.07
CA ILE A 141 7.75 -1.95 5.75
C ILE A 141 7.87 -1.34 4.35
N ALA A 142 7.25 -1.99 3.38
CA ALA A 142 7.18 -1.55 2.00
C ALA A 142 6.61 -0.13 1.87
N SER A 143 5.51 0.14 2.57
CA SER A 143 4.88 1.47 2.62
C SER A 143 5.84 2.52 3.15
N ALA A 144 6.55 2.23 4.26
CA ALA A 144 7.51 3.18 4.81
C ALA A 144 8.65 3.48 3.83
N LEU A 145 9.16 2.49 3.12
CA LEU A 145 10.22 2.67 2.12
C LEU A 145 9.78 3.57 0.96
N TYR A 146 8.65 3.26 0.32
CA TYR A 146 8.26 4.01 -0.87
C TYR A 146 7.70 5.40 -0.54
N ILE A 147 6.97 5.55 0.57
CA ILE A 147 6.40 6.85 0.97
C ILE A 147 7.52 7.84 1.32
N THR A 148 8.57 7.37 2.00
CA THR A 148 9.73 8.22 2.36
C THR A 148 10.57 8.65 1.16
N CYS A 149 10.39 8.05 -0.02
CA CYS A 149 11.01 8.55 -1.25
C CYS A 149 10.45 9.92 -1.68
N ASN A 150 9.23 10.29 -1.26
CA ASN A 150 8.62 11.59 -1.55
C ASN A 150 8.56 11.96 -3.05
N VAL A 151 8.26 10.98 -3.92
CA VAL A 151 8.25 11.11 -5.39
C VAL A 151 6.84 11.24 -5.99
N GLY A 152 5.90 11.69 -5.17
CA GLY A 152 4.47 11.73 -5.47
C GLY A 152 3.68 10.59 -4.81
N PRO A 153 2.42 10.84 -4.41
CA PRO A 153 1.61 9.88 -3.67
C PRO A 153 1.11 8.75 -4.57
N GLY A 154 0.79 7.59 -3.97
CA GLY A 154 0.04 6.54 -4.66
C GLY A 154 -1.37 7.01 -5.03
N PRO A 155 -2.03 6.38 -6.03
CA PRO A 155 -3.38 6.75 -6.48
C PRO A 155 -4.39 6.87 -5.33
N ARG A 156 -4.34 5.90 -4.41
CA ARG A 156 -5.20 5.81 -3.22
C ARG A 156 -4.98 6.99 -2.27
N ASP A 157 -3.73 7.32 -1.98
CA ASP A 157 -3.36 8.41 -1.06
C ASP A 157 -3.64 9.80 -1.65
N GLY A 158 -3.41 9.98 -2.95
CA GLY A 158 -3.73 11.25 -3.60
C GLY A 158 -5.24 11.47 -3.77
N LEU A 159 -6.04 10.40 -3.87
CA LEU A 159 -7.50 10.51 -3.81
C LEU A 159 -7.96 10.96 -2.42
N MET A 160 -7.44 10.33 -1.37
CA MET A 160 -7.73 10.69 0.03
C MET A 160 -7.37 12.16 0.32
N THR A 161 -6.14 12.57 -0.01
CA THR A 161 -5.68 13.94 0.25
C THR A 161 -6.36 14.97 -0.65
N GLY A 162 -6.66 14.64 -1.91
CA GLY A 162 -7.41 15.53 -2.80
C GLY A 162 -8.85 15.76 -2.35
N LEU A 163 -9.52 14.71 -1.85
CA LEU A 163 -10.86 14.84 -1.27
C LEU A 163 -10.86 15.64 0.03
N ASN A 164 -9.86 15.46 0.90
CA ASN A 164 -9.69 16.28 2.09
C ASN A 164 -9.57 17.77 1.73
N GLU A 165 -8.69 18.13 0.79
CA GLU A 165 -8.49 19.53 0.40
C GLU A 165 -9.73 20.14 -0.27
N ARG A 166 -10.48 19.36 -1.06
CA ARG A 166 -11.69 19.84 -1.73
C ARG A 166 -12.90 19.99 -0.81
N THR A 167 -13.04 19.13 0.20
CA THR A 167 -14.24 19.05 1.05
C THR A 167 -14.05 19.62 2.46
N GLY A 168 -12.81 19.78 2.92
CA GLY A 168 -12.50 20.15 4.31
C GLY A 168 -12.75 19.02 5.33
N VAL A 169 -13.20 17.84 4.91
CA VAL A 169 -13.44 16.69 5.80
C VAL A 169 -12.11 16.11 6.26
N ARG A 170 -11.98 15.80 7.56
CA ARG A 170 -10.77 15.22 8.16
C ARG A 170 -10.28 13.99 7.39
N VAL A 171 -8.98 13.92 7.11
CA VAL A 171 -8.31 12.84 6.35
C VAL A 171 -8.74 11.45 6.80
N GLY A 172 -8.80 11.21 8.12
CA GLY A 172 -9.23 9.91 8.66
C GLY A 172 -10.64 9.50 8.23
N ARG A 173 -11.60 10.44 8.23
CA ARG A 173 -12.98 10.15 7.79
C ARG A 173 -13.06 9.90 6.29
N VAL A 174 -12.31 10.68 5.49
CA VAL A 174 -12.23 10.49 4.03
C VAL A 174 -11.67 9.10 3.73
N ARG A 175 -10.57 8.72 4.39
CA ARG A 175 -9.96 7.40 4.25
C ARG A 175 -10.93 6.28 4.56
N THR A 176 -11.55 6.31 5.74
CA THR A 176 -12.52 5.29 6.14
C THR A 176 -13.70 5.21 5.17
N GLY A 177 -14.22 6.36 4.71
CA GLY A 177 -15.29 6.39 3.72
C GLY A 177 -14.90 5.71 2.41
N ILE A 178 -13.72 6.03 1.86
CA ILE A 178 -13.21 5.38 0.64
C ILE A 178 -13.01 3.88 0.88
N GLU A 179 -12.34 3.49 1.97
CA GLU A 179 -12.07 2.08 2.31
C GLU A 179 -13.36 1.27 2.43
N VAL A 180 -14.40 1.81 3.09
CA VAL A 180 -15.71 1.15 3.21
C VAL A 180 -16.39 1.02 1.84
N VAL A 181 -16.35 2.07 1.01
CA VAL A 181 -16.96 2.02 -0.34
C VAL A 181 -16.28 0.97 -1.21
N VAL A 182 -14.95 0.98 -1.30
CA VAL A 182 -14.22 0.02 -2.15
C VAL A 182 -14.35 -1.41 -1.64
N LEU A 183 -14.31 -1.61 -0.31
CA LEU A 183 -14.53 -2.91 0.31
C LEU A 183 -15.93 -3.44 -0.01
N THR A 184 -16.96 -2.59 0.13
CA THR A 184 -18.35 -2.97 -0.13
C THR A 184 -18.55 -3.34 -1.59
N ILE A 185 -18.07 -2.52 -2.53
CA ILE A 185 -18.16 -2.80 -3.96
C ILE A 185 -17.42 -4.11 -4.29
N GLY A 186 -16.18 -4.25 -3.81
CA GLY A 186 -15.39 -5.45 -4.06
C GLY A 186 -16.04 -6.72 -3.51
N TRP A 187 -16.60 -6.64 -2.31
CA TRP A 187 -17.31 -7.77 -1.70
C TRP A 187 -18.56 -8.16 -2.48
N LEU A 188 -19.35 -7.18 -2.96
CA LEU A 188 -20.51 -7.44 -3.81
C LEU A 188 -20.14 -8.05 -5.17
N LEU A 189 -18.94 -7.76 -5.67
CA LEU A 189 -18.37 -8.36 -6.88
C LEU A 189 -17.72 -9.74 -6.63
N GLY A 190 -17.80 -10.27 -5.41
CA GLY A 190 -17.28 -11.59 -5.04
C GLY A 190 -15.83 -11.60 -4.55
N GLY A 191 -15.26 -10.45 -4.21
CA GLY A 191 -13.95 -10.34 -3.57
C GLY A 191 -13.93 -10.98 -2.16
N VAL A 192 -12.79 -11.57 -1.78
CA VAL A 192 -12.68 -12.30 -0.51
C VAL A 192 -12.54 -11.36 0.69
N VAL A 193 -13.61 -11.26 1.49
CA VAL A 193 -13.61 -10.58 2.79
C VAL A 193 -13.62 -11.62 3.90
N GLY A 194 -12.72 -11.46 4.88
CA GLY A 194 -12.64 -12.38 6.01
C GLY A 194 -11.85 -11.85 7.18
N ILE A 195 -11.40 -12.75 8.07
CA ILE A 195 -10.63 -12.37 9.26
C ILE A 195 -9.30 -11.70 8.90
N GLY A 196 -8.69 -12.07 7.76
CA GLY A 196 -7.50 -11.41 7.24
C GLY A 196 -7.73 -9.94 6.87
N THR A 197 -8.91 -9.61 6.36
CA THR A 197 -9.31 -8.22 6.08
C THR A 197 -9.43 -7.40 7.35
N LEU A 198 -10.04 -7.98 8.40
CA LEU A 198 -10.14 -7.33 9.71
C LEU A 198 -8.76 -7.12 10.34
N LEU A 199 -7.90 -8.15 10.32
CA LEU A 199 -6.52 -8.05 10.80
C LEU A 199 -5.75 -6.98 10.06
N PHE A 200 -5.87 -6.92 8.72
CA PHE A 200 -5.25 -5.89 7.92
C PHE A 200 -5.71 -4.50 8.34
N ALA A 201 -7.03 -4.27 8.43
CA ALA A 201 -7.58 -2.97 8.82
C ALA A 201 -7.10 -2.50 10.21
N LEU A 202 -6.97 -3.42 11.17
CA LEU A 202 -6.52 -3.10 12.53
C LEU A 202 -5.01 -2.89 12.64
N LEU A 203 -4.21 -3.68 11.92
CA LEU A 203 -2.77 -3.76 12.15
C LEU A 203 -1.94 -2.95 11.16
N ILE A 204 -2.43 -2.68 9.94
CA ILE A 204 -1.64 -2.00 8.91
C ILE A 204 -1.15 -0.62 9.37
N GLY A 205 -1.99 0.15 10.07
CA GLY A 205 -1.63 1.47 10.58
C GLY A 205 -0.45 1.42 11.56
N GLN A 206 -0.46 0.45 12.47
CA GLN A 206 0.64 0.26 13.42
C GLN A 206 1.90 -0.26 12.72
N SER A 207 1.73 -1.21 11.78
CA SER A 207 2.83 -1.76 10.97
C SER A 207 3.59 -0.66 10.22
N VAL A 208 2.87 0.23 9.53
CA VAL A 208 3.44 1.38 8.82
C VAL A 208 4.14 2.34 9.79
N ALA A 209 3.51 2.66 10.92
CA ALA A 209 4.06 3.63 11.87
C ALA A 209 5.35 3.11 12.54
N ILE A 210 5.42 1.82 12.88
CA ILE A 210 6.64 1.17 13.37
C ILE A 210 7.71 1.20 12.27
N ALA A 211 7.35 0.82 11.05
CA ALA A 211 8.28 0.81 9.91
C ALA A 211 8.87 2.18 9.60
N PHE A 212 8.10 3.27 9.73
CA PHE A 212 8.64 4.63 9.62
C PHE A 212 9.72 4.90 10.68
N GLY A 213 9.48 4.53 11.94
CA GLY A 213 10.47 4.69 13.01
C GLY A 213 11.74 3.86 12.78
N LEU A 214 11.64 2.72 12.08
CA LEU A 214 12.80 1.92 11.66
C LEU A 214 13.59 2.62 10.55
N VAL A 215 12.88 3.06 9.51
CA VAL A 215 13.46 3.73 8.34
C VAL A 215 14.18 5.03 8.73
N GLU A 216 13.58 5.83 9.61
CA GLU A 216 14.16 7.07 10.13
C GLU A 216 15.53 6.83 10.81
N ARG A 217 15.68 5.72 11.53
CA ARG A 217 16.92 5.39 12.26
C ARG A 217 17.99 4.77 11.37
N ILE A 218 17.59 4.00 10.36
CA ILE A 218 18.52 3.40 9.39
C ILE A 218 19.08 4.49 8.46
N SER A 219 18.28 5.50 8.14
CA SER A 219 18.69 6.55 7.20
C SER A 219 18.22 7.94 7.59
N PRO A 220 18.72 8.45 8.72
CA PRO A 220 18.40 9.82 9.12
C PRO A 220 18.88 10.78 8.05
N HIS A 221 18.05 11.78 7.73
CA HIS A 221 18.49 12.89 6.91
C HIS A 221 19.47 13.73 7.74
N THR A 222 20.77 13.64 7.44
CA THR A 222 21.76 14.57 7.97
C THR A 222 21.53 15.91 7.32
N SER A 223 20.90 16.83 8.07
CA SER A 223 20.80 18.25 7.78
C SER A 223 22.19 18.88 7.64
#